data_AF-A0A974UY37-F1
#
_entry.id   AF-A0A974UY37-F1
#
_cell.length_a   1.000
_cell.length_b   1.000
_cell.length_c   1.000
_cell.angle_alpha   90.00
_cell.angle_beta   90.00
_cell.angle_gamma   90.00
#
_symmetry.space_group_name_H-M   'P 1'
#
loop_
_entity.id
_entity.type
_entity.pdbx_description
1 polymer ?
#
loop_
_entity_poly.entity_id
_entity_poly.type
_entity_poly.pdbx_seq_one_letter_code
_entity_poly.pdbx_strand_id
1 'polypeptide(L)'
;MVQSVDLPRGELNPPTDPNPGRRRLAGLLRILFGVVWAIDAALKWRPDFLHGRVFAHQFGIHDEITTPVIRQWIDLWQHLASVAPMGLGVATAIVETLIAAALLTGTLSTVAYVGSAVYSFGIWSAAEGFGLPWSAAGATDIGPSIGYIIAALLLLAAPGSATWSVDRVLRPHLGRYRWLSAV
;
A
#
# COMPACT_ATOMS: atom_id res chain seq x y z
N MET A 1 63.09 21.34 -2.52
CA MET A 1 62.67 20.47 -3.63
C MET A 1 61.89 19.31 -3.00
N VAL A 2 60.58 19.45 -2.88
CA VAL A 2 59.69 18.42 -2.32
C VAL A 2 58.93 17.82 -3.51
N GLN A 3 59.15 16.55 -3.80
CA GLN A 3 58.39 15.83 -4.82
C GLN A 3 56.95 15.63 -4.31
N SER A 4 55.98 16.26 -4.97
CA SER A 4 54.58 15.93 -4.82
C SER A 4 54.33 14.55 -5.44
N VAL A 5 54.00 13.57 -4.61
CA VAL A 5 53.53 12.26 -5.08
C VAL A 5 52.09 12.45 -5.57
N ASP A 6 51.91 12.44 -6.90
CA ASP A 6 50.58 12.34 -7.51
C ASP A 6 50.04 10.92 -7.29
N LEU A 7 49.13 10.78 -6.33
CA LEU A 7 48.35 9.55 -6.19
C LEU A 7 47.28 9.52 -7.29
N PRO A 8 47.13 8.40 -8.02
CA PRO A 8 46.13 8.27 -9.07
C PRO A 8 44.74 8.48 -8.47
N ARG A 9 44.03 9.50 -8.95
CA ARG A 9 42.61 9.70 -8.66
C ARG A 9 41.86 8.52 -9.26
N GLY A 10 41.61 7.50 -8.45
CA GLY A 10 40.63 6.48 -8.77
C GLY A 10 39.32 7.19 -9.03
N GLU A 11 38.89 7.23 -10.29
CA GLU A 11 37.54 7.59 -10.65
C GLU A 11 36.61 6.62 -9.92
N LEU A 12 36.10 7.04 -8.75
CA LEU A 12 34.93 6.46 -8.16
C LEU A 12 33.78 6.80 -9.11
N ASN A 13 33.63 6.00 -10.16
CA ASN A 13 32.41 5.97 -10.94
C ASN A 13 31.26 5.87 -9.92
N PRO A 14 30.30 6.82 -9.92
CA PRO A 14 29.13 6.67 -9.05
C PRO A 14 28.53 5.30 -9.37
N PRO A 15 28.09 4.52 -8.36
CA PRO A 15 27.57 3.18 -8.59
C PRO A 15 26.44 3.29 -9.62
N THR A 16 26.72 2.88 -10.85
CA THR A 16 25.73 2.74 -11.91
C THR A 16 24.79 1.66 -11.43
N ASP A 17 23.52 1.98 -11.17
CA ASP A 17 22.51 0.96 -10.84
C ASP A 17 22.49 -0.08 -11.97
N PRO A 18 23.05 -1.30 -11.79
CA PRO A 18 23.66 -2.03 -12.92
C PRO A 18 22.64 -2.74 -13.81
N ASN A 19 21.35 -2.73 -13.46
CA ASN A 19 20.39 -3.63 -14.10
C ASN A 19 19.11 -2.93 -14.56
N PRO A 20 19.04 -2.45 -15.82
CA PRO A 20 17.81 -1.90 -16.39
C PRO A 20 16.64 -2.90 -16.38
N GLY A 21 16.90 -4.20 -16.34
CA GLY A 21 15.89 -5.24 -16.16
C GLY A 21 15.21 -5.18 -14.79
N ARG A 22 15.97 -4.94 -13.71
CA ARG A 22 15.40 -4.79 -12.35
C ARG A 22 14.48 -3.58 -12.23
N ARG A 23 14.85 -2.45 -12.84
CA ARG A 23 14.00 -1.24 -12.86
C ARG A 23 12.71 -1.47 -13.64
N ARG A 24 12.78 -2.13 -14.80
CA ARG A 24 11.59 -2.52 -15.58
C ARG A 24 10.70 -3.49 -14.81
N LEU A 25 11.29 -4.46 -14.12
CA LEU A 25 10.56 -5.38 -13.24
C LEU A 25 9.84 -4.62 -12.12
N ALA A 26 10.51 -3.69 -11.43
CA ALA A 26 9.88 -2.89 -10.39
C ALA A 26 8.70 -2.05 -10.92
N GLY A 27 8.84 -1.42 -12.08
CA GLY A 27 7.75 -0.71 -12.75
C GLY A 27 6.59 -1.63 -13.16
N LEU A 28 6.89 -2.84 -13.67
CA LEU A 28 5.88 -3.84 -13.99
C LEU A 28 5.15 -4.32 -12.73
N LEU A 29 5.87 -4.62 -11.65
CA LEU A 29 5.30 -5.04 -10.37
C LEU A 29 4.38 -3.96 -9.79
N ARG A 30 4.76 -2.68 -9.89
CA ARG A 30 3.88 -1.56 -9.53
C ARG A 30 2.56 -1.62 -10.31
N ILE A 31 2.63 -1.78 -11.63
CA ILE A 31 1.44 -1.82 -12.49
C ILE A 31 0.57 -3.03 -12.15
N LEU A 32 1.17 -4.22 -12.01
CA LEU A 32 0.44 -5.44 -11.64
C LEU A 32 -0.22 -5.30 -10.27
N PHE A 33 0.46 -4.71 -9.30
CA PHE A 33 -0.13 -4.42 -7.99
C PHE A 33 -1.27 -3.39 -8.09
N GLY A 34 -1.13 -2.38 -8.95
CA GLY A 34 -2.21 -1.45 -9.29
C GLY A 34 -3.42 -2.13 -9.93
N VAL A 35 -3.22 -3.17 -10.76
CA VAL A 35 -4.31 -3.99 -11.32
C VAL A 35 -5.04 -4.76 -10.22
N VAL A 36 -4.30 -5.36 -9.28
CA VAL A 36 -4.89 -6.05 -8.12
C VAL A 36 -5.73 -5.08 -7.29
N TRP A 37 -5.22 -3.89 -7.00
CA TRP A 37 -5.98 -2.82 -6.34
C TRP A 37 -7.22 -2.39 -7.15
N ALA A 38 -7.12 -2.31 -8.48
CA ALA A 38 -8.25 -1.92 -9.33
C ALA A 38 -9.38 -2.96 -9.29
N ILE A 39 -9.04 -4.24 -9.24
CA ILE A 39 -10.01 -5.33 -9.08
C ILE A 39 -10.69 -5.22 -7.71
N ASP A 40 -9.92 -5.04 -6.63
CA ASP A 40 -10.47 -4.89 -5.27
C ASP A 40 -11.40 -3.66 -5.18
N ALA A 41 -10.95 -2.52 -5.70
CA ALA A 41 -11.75 -1.29 -5.76
C ALA A 41 -13.06 -1.50 -6.53
N ALA A 42 -13.04 -2.21 -7.66
CA ALA A 42 -14.24 -2.53 -8.42
C ALA A 42 -15.23 -3.39 -7.62
N LEU A 43 -14.74 -4.27 -6.74
CA LEU A 43 -15.60 -5.03 -5.82
C LEU A 43 -16.22 -4.15 -4.74
N LYS A 44 -15.55 -3.09 -4.28
CA LYS A 44 -16.14 -2.15 -3.29
C LYS A 44 -17.29 -1.33 -3.84
N TRP A 45 -17.32 -1.12 -5.16
CA TRP A 45 -18.46 -0.47 -5.82
C TRP A 45 -19.70 -1.37 -5.95
N ARG A 46 -19.63 -2.64 -5.52
CA ARG A 46 -20.81 -3.53 -5.53
C ARG A 46 -21.84 -3.07 -4.49
N PRO A 47 -23.15 -3.18 -4.79
CA PRO A 47 -24.21 -2.74 -3.88
C PRO A 47 -24.12 -3.35 -2.48
N ASP A 48 -23.69 -4.60 -2.34
CA ASP A 48 -23.61 -5.26 -1.04
C ASP A 48 -22.52 -4.67 -0.15
N PHE A 49 -21.39 -4.24 -0.72
CA PHE A 49 -20.34 -3.54 0.00
C PHE A 49 -20.78 -2.10 0.33
N LEU A 50 -21.32 -1.38 -0.65
CA LEU A 50 -21.78 0.00 -0.47
C LEU A 50 -22.90 0.14 0.57
N HIS A 51 -23.79 -0.85 0.72
CA HIS A 51 -24.82 -0.82 1.77
C HIS A 51 -24.40 -1.50 3.08
N GLY A 52 -23.11 -1.86 3.21
CA GLY A 52 -22.54 -2.44 4.43
C GLY A 52 -23.03 -3.83 4.79
N ARG A 53 -23.62 -4.57 3.86
CA ARG A 53 -24.19 -5.92 4.11
C ARG A 53 -23.13 -6.94 4.49
N VAL A 54 -21.88 -6.69 4.11
CA VAL A 54 -20.73 -7.55 4.41
C VAL A 54 -20.03 -7.18 5.73
N PHE A 55 -20.31 -6.00 6.30
CA PHE A 55 -19.56 -5.49 7.46
C PHE A 55 -19.83 -6.30 8.73
N ALA A 56 -21.05 -6.79 8.92
CA ALA A 56 -21.37 -7.66 10.06
C ALA A 56 -20.49 -8.92 10.11
N HIS A 57 -20.17 -9.49 8.95
CA HIS A 57 -19.25 -10.62 8.85
C HIS A 57 -17.79 -10.19 9.06
N GLN A 58 -17.37 -9.07 8.49
CA GLN A 58 -15.98 -8.57 8.60
C GLN A 58 -15.60 -8.19 10.03
N PHE A 59 -16.54 -7.67 10.82
CA PHE A 59 -16.27 -7.24 12.20
C PHE A 59 -16.80 -8.23 13.27
N GLY A 60 -17.31 -9.39 12.85
CA GLY A 60 -18.07 -10.31 13.72
C GLY A 60 -17.26 -11.09 14.77
N ILE A 61 -15.95 -10.89 14.88
CA ILE A 61 -15.07 -11.67 15.76
C ILE A 61 -14.93 -11.10 17.18
N HIS A 62 -15.64 -10.01 17.52
CA HIS A 62 -15.51 -9.30 18.79
C HIS A 62 -15.53 -10.22 20.03
N ASP A 63 -16.45 -11.17 20.08
CA ASP A 63 -16.64 -12.02 21.26
C ASP A 63 -15.47 -12.97 21.51
N GLU A 64 -14.71 -13.30 20.46
CA GLU A 64 -13.57 -14.22 20.49
C GLU A 64 -12.27 -13.54 20.95
N ILE A 65 -12.22 -12.20 20.98
CA ILE A 65 -10.99 -11.43 21.24
C ILE A 65 -10.85 -11.10 22.73
N THR A 66 -10.03 -11.85 23.46
CA THR A 66 -9.86 -11.65 24.91
C THR A 66 -8.97 -10.45 25.27
N THR A 67 -8.19 -9.91 24.34
CA THR A 67 -7.32 -8.74 24.57
C THR A 67 -8.10 -7.42 24.51
N PRO A 68 -8.21 -6.65 25.62
CA PRO A 68 -9.10 -5.48 25.67
C PRO A 68 -8.81 -4.38 24.64
N VAL A 69 -7.53 -4.07 24.39
CA VAL A 69 -7.15 -3.00 23.45
C VAL A 69 -7.52 -3.36 22.01
N ILE A 70 -7.33 -4.62 21.62
CA ILE A 70 -7.68 -5.10 20.27
C ILE A 70 -9.20 -5.12 20.10
N ARG A 71 -9.92 -5.57 21.13
CA ARG A 71 -11.38 -5.56 21.16
C ARG A 71 -11.94 -4.15 20.96
N GLN A 72 -11.47 -3.18 21.75
CA GLN A 72 -11.89 -1.78 21.64
C GLN A 72 -11.60 -1.17 20.25
N TRP A 73 -10.47 -1.55 19.65
CA TRP A 73 -10.14 -1.12 18.29
C TRP A 73 -11.14 -1.65 17.26
N ILE A 74 -11.52 -2.93 17.33
CA ILE A 74 -12.50 -3.52 16.42
C ILE A 74 -13.91 -2.98 16.67
N ASP A 75 -14.28 -2.77 17.93
CA ASP A 75 -15.55 -2.14 18.32
C ASP A 75 -15.72 -0.75 17.71
N LEU A 76 -14.66 0.05 17.67
CA LEU A 76 -14.67 1.36 17.02
C LEU A 76 -15.10 1.24 15.55
N TRP A 77 -14.49 0.31 14.81
CA TRP A 77 -14.80 0.12 13.39
C TRP A 77 -16.18 -0.50 13.17
N GLN A 78 -16.58 -1.45 14.00
CA GLN A 78 -17.93 -2.01 13.99
C GLN A 78 -18.98 -0.93 14.28
N HIS A 79 -18.71 -0.03 15.22
CA HIS A 79 -19.59 1.09 15.52
C HIS A 79 -19.70 2.04 14.33
N LEU A 80 -18.59 2.42 13.70
CA LEU A 80 -18.61 3.25 12.49
C LEU A 80 -19.38 2.59 11.34
N ALA A 81 -19.20 1.28 11.15
CA ALA A 81 -19.91 0.49 10.14
C ALA A 81 -21.42 0.39 10.41
N SER A 82 -21.85 0.42 11.68
CA SER A 82 -23.28 0.36 12.03
C SER A 82 -23.97 1.73 11.95
N VAL A 83 -23.28 2.82 12.28
CA VAL A 83 -23.84 4.18 12.24
C VAL A 83 -23.93 4.72 10.82
N ALA A 84 -22.90 4.48 10.00
CA ALA A 84 -22.81 5.04 8.64
C ALA A 84 -22.29 4.01 7.63
N PRO A 85 -22.98 2.87 7.41
CA PRO A 85 -22.53 1.81 6.52
C PRO A 85 -22.25 2.31 5.10
N MET A 86 -23.15 3.13 4.55
CA MET A 86 -22.96 3.68 3.20
C MET A 86 -21.81 4.68 3.12
N GLY A 87 -21.62 5.51 4.15
CA GLY A 87 -20.51 6.44 4.21
C GLY A 87 -19.16 5.69 4.23
N LEU A 88 -19.04 4.67 5.07
CA LEU A 88 -17.84 3.85 5.17
C LEU A 88 -17.56 3.07 3.88
N GLY A 89 -18.60 2.48 3.28
CA GLY A 89 -18.52 1.74 2.02
C GLY A 89 -18.05 2.62 0.85
N VAL A 90 -18.66 3.80 0.68
CA VAL A 90 -18.26 4.76 -0.37
C VAL A 90 -16.86 5.31 -0.12
N ALA A 91 -16.53 5.68 1.12
CA ALA A 91 -15.19 6.18 1.45
C ALA A 91 -14.10 5.15 1.13
N THR A 92 -14.34 3.89 1.47
CA THR A 92 -13.46 2.78 1.13
C THR A 92 -13.31 2.65 -0.39
N ALA A 93 -14.42 2.57 -1.12
CA ALA A 93 -14.39 2.43 -2.58
C ALA A 93 -13.62 3.58 -3.27
N ILE A 94 -13.76 4.82 -2.79
CA ILE A 94 -13.02 5.98 -3.30
C ILE A 94 -11.52 5.83 -3.02
N VAL A 95 -11.13 5.52 -1.78
CA VAL A 95 -9.71 5.41 -1.40
C VAL A 95 -9.02 4.32 -2.21
N GLU A 96 -9.63 3.15 -2.35
CA GLU A 96 -9.08 2.05 -3.13
C GLU A 96 -8.96 2.39 -4.62
N THR A 97 -9.95 3.11 -5.16
CA THR A 97 -9.91 3.59 -6.55
C THR A 97 -8.76 4.57 -6.76
N LEU A 98 -8.52 5.48 -5.82
CA LEU A 98 -7.42 6.44 -5.89
C LEU A 98 -6.06 5.75 -5.79
N ILE A 99 -5.91 4.77 -4.90
CA ILE A 99 -4.67 3.97 -4.79
C ILE A 99 -4.44 3.21 -6.08
N ALA A 100 -5.45 2.51 -6.61
CA ALA A 100 -5.38 1.78 -7.86
C ALA A 100 -4.93 2.69 -9.02
N ALA A 101 -5.58 3.85 -9.19
CA ALA A 101 -5.25 4.80 -10.23
C ALA A 101 -3.80 5.30 -10.09
N ALA A 102 -3.39 5.71 -8.89
CA ALA A 102 -2.05 6.19 -8.61
C ALA A 102 -0.98 5.12 -8.87
N LEU A 103 -1.25 3.86 -8.50
CA LEU A 103 -0.34 2.73 -8.76
C LEU A 103 -0.31 2.34 -10.23
N LEU A 104 -1.38 2.46 -11.00
CA LEU A 104 -1.37 2.15 -12.44
C LEU A 104 -0.60 3.20 -13.23
N THR A 105 -0.85 4.48 -12.97
CA THR A 105 -0.20 5.59 -13.68
C THR A 105 1.18 5.93 -13.12
N GLY A 106 1.44 5.56 -11.86
CA GLY A 106 2.62 5.97 -11.13
C GLY A 106 2.59 7.46 -10.83
N THR A 107 1.43 7.98 -10.45
CA THR A 107 1.26 9.39 -10.07
C THR A 107 1.46 9.52 -8.57
N LEU A 108 2.36 10.41 -8.14
CA LEU A 108 2.74 10.59 -6.73
C LEU A 108 3.12 9.25 -6.08
N SER A 109 4.01 8.50 -6.73
CA SER A 109 4.22 7.07 -6.42
C SER A 109 4.64 6.82 -4.97
N THR A 110 5.44 7.70 -4.36
CA THR A 110 5.80 7.58 -2.93
C THR A 110 4.56 7.65 -2.05
N VAL A 111 3.66 8.59 -2.34
CA VAL A 111 2.38 8.73 -1.63
C VAL A 111 1.50 7.51 -1.87
N ALA A 112 1.46 7.00 -3.11
CA ALA A 112 0.68 5.81 -3.43
C ALA A 112 1.17 4.58 -2.64
N TYR A 113 2.48 4.39 -2.50
CA TYR A 113 3.05 3.27 -1.74
C TYR A 113 2.79 3.41 -0.24
N VAL A 114 3.08 4.57 0.35
CA VAL A 114 2.83 4.81 1.77
C VAL A 114 1.33 4.74 2.08
N GLY A 115 0.50 5.37 1.25
CA GLY A 115 -0.94 5.34 1.36
C GLY A 115 -1.49 3.92 1.25
N SER A 116 -1.04 3.14 0.27
CA SER A 116 -1.40 1.72 0.13
C SER A 116 -1.02 0.93 1.38
N ALA A 117 0.18 1.10 1.92
CA ALA A 117 0.64 0.38 3.11
C ALA A 117 -0.18 0.75 4.35
N VAL A 118 -0.37 2.04 4.61
CA VAL A 118 -1.15 2.53 5.77
C VAL A 118 -2.60 2.10 5.67
N TYR A 119 -3.21 2.23 4.49
CA TYR A 119 -4.60 1.87 4.28
C TYR A 119 -4.82 0.35 4.40
N SER A 120 -3.93 -0.46 3.82
CA SER A 120 -3.98 -1.93 3.97
C SER A 120 -3.78 -2.34 5.43
N PHE A 121 -2.92 -1.66 6.19
CA PHE A 121 -2.80 -1.90 7.63
C PHE A 121 -4.10 -1.57 8.38
N GLY A 122 -4.79 -0.50 7.99
CA GLY A 122 -6.12 -0.17 8.50
C GLY A 122 -7.13 -1.29 8.25
N ILE A 123 -7.22 -1.79 7.01
CA ILE A 123 -8.09 -2.93 6.67
C ILE A 123 -7.71 -4.17 7.47
N TRP A 124 -6.42 -4.52 7.49
CA TRP A 124 -5.93 -5.72 8.17
C TRP A 124 -6.24 -5.70 9.68
N SER A 125 -5.99 -4.56 10.33
CA SER A 125 -6.24 -4.40 11.77
C SER A 125 -7.71 -4.25 12.15
N ALA A 126 -8.57 -3.86 11.20
CA ALA A 126 -9.99 -3.64 11.43
C ALA A 126 -10.84 -4.77 10.85
N ALA A 127 -11.10 -4.74 9.53
CA ALA A 127 -12.02 -5.63 8.85
C ALA A 127 -11.50 -7.08 8.72
N GLU A 128 -10.18 -7.29 8.85
CA GLU A 128 -9.57 -8.62 8.89
C GLU A 128 -9.12 -9.00 10.31
N GLY A 129 -9.30 -8.11 11.29
CA GLY A 129 -9.12 -8.43 12.71
C GLY A 129 -7.73 -8.94 13.09
N PHE A 130 -6.66 -8.49 12.43
CA PHE A 130 -5.29 -9.03 12.58
C PHE A 130 -5.13 -10.52 12.19
N GLY A 131 -6.12 -11.10 11.51
CA GLY A 131 -6.22 -12.55 11.26
C GLY A 131 -6.55 -13.36 12.51
N LEU A 132 -7.08 -12.73 13.57
CA LEU A 132 -7.46 -13.40 14.82
C LEU A 132 -8.79 -14.15 14.69
N PRO A 133 -9.02 -15.15 15.58
CA PRO A 133 -8.07 -15.72 16.54
C PRO A 133 -7.15 -16.79 15.93
N TRP A 134 -5.83 -16.64 16.08
CA TRP A 134 -4.84 -17.58 15.53
C TRP A 134 -4.87 -18.98 16.17
N SER A 135 -5.48 -19.11 17.34
CA SER A 135 -5.59 -20.36 18.09
C SER A 135 -6.85 -21.16 17.75
N ALA A 136 -7.76 -20.64 16.93
CA ALA A 136 -8.94 -21.39 16.50
C ALA A 136 -8.54 -22.59 15.63
N ALA A 137 -9.20 -23.72 15.85
CA ALA A 137 -8.97 -24.91 15.04
C ALA A 137 -9.32 -24.63 13.57
N GLY A 138 -8.36 -24.84 12.66
CA GLY A 138 -8.54 -24.59 11.23
C GLY A 138 -8.23 -23.16 10.77
N ALA A 139 -7.75 -22.28 11.66
CA ALA A 139 -7.24 -20.96 11.28
C ALA A 139 -6.06 -21.10 10.30
N THR A 140 -6.27 -20.69 9.05
CA THR A 140 -5.30 -20.82 7.94
C THR A 140 -5.15 -19.53 7.13
N ASP A 141 -6.00 -18.54 7.36
CA ASP A 141 -6.01 -17.27 6.66
C ASP A 141 -5.62 -16.14 7.61
N ILE A 142 -4.59 -15.37 7.25
CA ILE A 142 -4.11 -14.20 7.99
C ILE A 142 -4.63 -12.88 7.40
N GLY A 143 -5.44 -12.97 6.35
CA GLY A 143 -5.99 -11.84 5.60
C GLY A 143 -5.11 -11.41 4.42
N PRO A 144 -5.70 -10.98 3.29
CA PRO A 144 -4.96 -10.55 2.11
C PRO A 144 -4.20 -9.23 2.32
N SER A 145 -4.70 -8.35 3.20
CA SER A 145 -4.17 -6.98 3.33
C SER A 145 -2.73 -6.95 3.83
N ILE A 146 -2.27 -7.95 4.59
CA ILE A 146 -0.85 -8.03 4.98
C ILE A 146 0.09 -8.18 3.78
N GLY A 147 -0.35 -8.91 2.75
CA GLY A 147 0.38 -9.02 1.48
C GLY A 147 0.49 -7.68 0.76
N TYR A 148 -0.56 -6.86 0.83
CA TYR A 148 -0.60 -5.53 0.21
C TYR A 148 0.34 -4.57 0.93
N ILE A 149 0.42 -4.63 2.27
CA ILE A 149 1.40 -3.88 3.07
C ILE A 149 2.81 -4.22 2.59
N ILE A 150 3.14 -5.51 2.52
CA ILE A 150 4.48 -5.97 2.10
C ILE A 150 4.78 -5.54 0.67
N ALA A 151 3.85 -5.73 -0.27
CA ALA A 151 4.02 -5.31 -1.66
C ALA A 151 4.27 -3.80 -1.78
N ALA A 152 3.51 -2.98 -1.05
CA ALA A 152 3.68 -1.54 -1.04
C ALA A 152 5.04 -1.10 -0.47
N LEU A 153 5.47 -1.71 0.64
CA LEU A 153 6.79 -1.43 1.24
C LEU A 153 7.95 -1.88 0.36
N LEU A 154 7.82 -3.03 -0.32
CA LEU A 154 8.81 -3.49 -1.29
C LEU A 154 8.91 -2.55 -2.50
N LEU A 155 7.79 -2.05 -3.01
CA LEU A 155 7.77 -1.05 -4.10
C LEU A 155 8.34 0.30 -3.67
N LEU A 156 8.13 0.69 -2.41
CA LEU A 156 8.73 1.88 -1.82
C LEU A 156 10.25 1.76 -1.73
N ALA A 157 10.76 0.56 -1.40
CA ALA A 157 12.19 0.28 -1.31
C ALA A 157 12.84 -0.01 -2.67
N ALA A 158 12.07 -0.37 -3.71
CA ALA A 158 12.58 -0.84 -5.00
C ALA A 158 13.05 0.32 -5.90
N PRO A 159 14.33 0.35 -6.30
CA PRO A 159 14.83 1.30 -7.29
C PRO A 159 14.12 1.14 -8.64
N GLY A 160 13.69 2.24 -9.24
CA GLY A 160 13.02 2.21 -10.54
C GLY A 160 11.57 1.75 -10.51
N SER A 161 10.91 1.70 -9.34
CA SER A 161 9.45 1.51 -9.27
C SER A 161 8.68 2.62 -10.01
N ALA A 162 9.30 3.80 -10.19
CA ALA A 162 8.84 4.88 -11.08
C ALA A 162 9.13 4.63 -12.59
N THR A 163 9.39 3.39 -13.00
CA THR A 163 9.47 3.05 -14.43
C THR A 163 8.08 3.12 -15.06
N TRP A 164 7.99 3.79 -16.22
CA TRP A 164 6.74 4.10 -16.94
C TRP A 164 5.71 4.87 -16.10
N SER A 165 6.18 5.76 -15.24
CA SER A 165 5.34 6.54 -14.33
C SER A 165 5.21 7.99 -14.80
N VAL A 166 4.04 8.58 -14.53
CA VAL A 166 3.74 10.00 -14.74
C VAL A 166 4.61 10.91 -13.85
N ASP A 167 5.16 10.39 -12.75
CA ASP A 167 6.10 11.14 -11.90
C ASP A 167 7.29 11.69 -12.67
N ARG A 168 7.72 11.06 -13.77
CA ARG A 168 8.81 11.58 -14.61
C ARG A 168 8.49 12.96 -15.18
N VAL A 169 7.22 13.23 -15.46
CA VAL A 169 6.71 14.50 -15.96
C VAL A 169 6.39 15.45 -14.81
N LEU A 170 5.80 14.95 -13.71
CA LEU A 170 5.40 15.80 -12.58
C LEU A 170 6.58 16.31 -11.76
N ARG A 171 7.59 15.47 -11.55
CA ARG A 171 8.67 15.71 -10.58
C ARG A 171 9.48 16.99 -10.81
N PRO A 172 9.77 17.45 -12.04
CA PRO A 172 10.36 18.77 -12.26
C PRO A 172 9.50 19.92 -11.73
N HIS A 173 8.17 19.77 -11.74
CA HIS A 173 7.22 20.81 -11.31
C HIS A 173 6.93 20.79 -9.81
N LEU A 174 7.30 19.71 -9.08
CA LEU A 174 6.99 19.57 -7.66
C LEU A 174 7.87 20.43 -6.73
N GLY A 175 8.96 21.02 -7.20
CA GLY A 175 9.83 21.90 -6.40
C GLY A 175 10.29 21.25 -5.10
N ARG A 176 9.87 21.80 -3.95
CA ARG A 176 10.18 21.25 -2.60
C ARG A 176 9.48 19.92 -2.28
N TYR A 177 8.45 19.55 -3.05
CA TYR A 177 7.61 18.36 -2.82
C TYR A 177 8.04 17.15 -3.66
N ARG A 178 9.26 17.15 -4.20
CA ARG A 178 9.80 16.03 -5.02
C ARG A 178 9.87 14.70 -4.28
N TRP A 179 9.79 14.70 -2.95
CA TRP A 179 9.73 13.50 -2.12
C TRP A 179 8.42 12.71 -2.29
N LEU A 180 7.35 13.36 -2.79
CA LEU A 180 6.06 12.71 -3.09
C LEU A 180 6.14 11.74 -4.29
N SER A 181 7.20 11.85 -5.10
CA SER A 181 7.41 11.04 -6.31
C SER A 181 8.65 10.16 -6.18
N ALA A 182 8.57 8.92 -6.67
CA ALA A 182 9.70 7.99 -6.67
C ALA A 182 10.71 8.30 -7.80
N VAL A 183 11.88 7.65 -7.76
CA VAL A 183 13.01 7.85 -8.72
C VAL A 183 13.14 6.69 -9.69
#